data_AF-A0A931SYE5-F1
#
_entry.id   AF-A0A931SYE5-F1
#
_cell.length_a   1.000
_cell.length_b   1.000
_cell.length_c   1.000
_cell.angle_alpha   90.00
_cell.angle_beta   90.00
_cell.angle_gamma   90.00
#
_symmetry.space_group_name_H-M   'P 1'
#
loop_
_entity.id
_entity.type
_entity.pdbx_description
1 polymer ?
#
loop_
_entity_poly.entity_id
_entity_poly.type
_entity_poly.pdbx_seq_one_letter_code
_entity_poly.pdbx_strand_id
1 'polypeptide(L)'
;MQVAWAYEEALGAQVYDVSTPEKAQLAGLDQWPGFDLLSRRPSGDQRCIEVKGRRAVGDVELKDNEWAKSANLREQYWLYVVYDCASAYPRLLRVADPFATLLVRAKGGVVIAESSVFEAAEELNP
;
A
#
# COMPACT_ATOMS: atom_id res chain seq x y z
N MET A 1 -8.44 3.99 -0.33
CA MET A 1 -8.68 3.02 -1.42
C MET A 1 -8.83 3.69 -2.79
N GLN A 2 -9.89 4.48 -3.06
CA GLN A 2 -10.18 5.02 -4.41
C GLN A 2 -9.01 5.80 -5.06
N VAL A 3 -8.30 6.63 -4.29
CA VAL A 3 -7.14 7.39 -4.81
C VAL A 3 -6.01 6.47 -5.28
N ALA A 4 -5.71 5.40 -4.51
CA ALA A 4 -4.71 4.41 -4.86
C ALA A 4 -5.11 3.61 -6.10
N TRP A 5 -6.40 3.22 -6.18
CA TRP A 5 -6.97 2.53 -7.33
C TRP A 5 -6.83 3.35 -8.61
N ALA A 6 -7.31 4.60 -8.58
CA ALA A 6 -7.28 5.49 -9.73
C ALA A 6 -5.84 5.77 -10.20
N TYR A 7 -4.88 5.88 -9.27
CA TYR A 7 -3.47 6.03 -9.61
C TYR A 7 -2.94 4.83 -10.40
N GLU A 8 -3.23 3.59 -9.97
CA GLU A 8 -2.77 2.40 -10.67
C GLU A 8 -3.45 2.24 -12.05
N GLU A 9 -4.76 2.49 -12.14
CA GLU A 9 -5.49 2.46 -13.42
C GLU A 9 -4.98 3.51 -14.40
N ALA A 10 -4.64 4.72 -13.93
CA ALA A 10 -4.08 5.78 -14.77
C ALA A 10 -2.74 5.38 -15.40
N LEU A 11 -2.02 4.45 -14.77
CA LEU A 11 -0.79 3.87 -15.31
C LEU A 11 -1.03 2.57 -16.10
N GLY A 12 -2.28 2.32 -16.49
CA GLY A 12 -2.69 1.19 -17.34
C GLY A 12 -2.81 -0.14 -16.60
N ALA A 13 -2.77 -0.16 -15.26
CA ALA A 13 -2.92 -1.39 -14.51
C ALA A 13 -4.38 -1.86 -14.45
N GLN A 14 -4.57 -3.17 -14.49
CA GLN A 14 -5.80 -3.79 -14.01
C GLN A 14 -5.70 -3.95 -12.49
N VAL A 15 -6.67 -3.38 -11.77
CA VAL A 15 -6.68 -3.35 -10.31
C VAL A 15 -7.82 -4.22 -9.78
N TYR A 16 -7.54 -4.96 -8.71
CA TYR A 16 -8.52 -5.79 -8.00
C TYR A 16 -8.53 -5.40 -6.53
N ASP A 17 -9.73 -5.28 -5.97
CA ASP A 17 -9.92 -5.16 -4.53
C ASP A 17 -9.80 -6.56 -3.95
N VAL A 18 -8.91 -6.74 -2.98
CA VAL A 18 -8.67 -8.03 -2.30
C VAL A 18 -8.70 -7.86 -0.76
N SER A 19 -9.26 -6.75 -0.29
CA SER A 19 -9.33 -6.37 1.13
C SER A 19 -10.29 -7.23 1.97
N THR A 20 -11.13 -8.04 1.33
CA THR A 20 -12.00 -9.03 2.00
C THR A 20 -11.74 -10.43 1.47
N PRO A 21 -11.98 -11.48 2.28
CA PRO A 21 -11.81 -12.87 1.87
C PRO A 21 -12.46 -13.24 0.55
N GLU A 22 -13.71 -12.82 0.38
CA GLU A 22 -14.51 -13.16 -0.80
C GLU A 22 -13.89 -12.53 -2.05
N LYS A 23 -13.44 -11.28 -1.96
CA LYS A 23 -12.83 -10.58 -3.07
C LYS A 23 -11.45 -11.13 -3.41
N ALA A 24 -10.65 -11.46 -2.39
CA ALA A 24 -9.36 -12.11 -2.56
C ALA A 24 -9.48 -13.45 -3.29
N GLN A 25 -10.44 -14.28 -2.89
CA GLN A 25 -10.71 -15.57 -3.54
C GLN A 25 -11.17 -15.39 -5.00
N LEU A 26 -12.02 -14.40 -5.29
CA LEU A 26 -12.42 -14.08 -6.66
C LEU A 26 -11.25 -13.63 -7.54
N ALA A 27 -10.23 -13.01 -6.94
CA ALA A 27 -8.97 -12.65 -7.60
C ALA A 27 -7.96 -13.82 -7.66
N GLY A 28 -8.32 -15.02 -7.19
CA GLY A 28 -7.46 -16.21 -7.18
C GLY A 28 -6.38 -16.19 -6.10
N LEU A 29 -6.58 -15.46 -5.01
CA LEU A 29 -5.67 -15.37 -3.87
C LEU A 29 -6.18 -16.16 -2.65
N ASP A 30 -5.31 -16.32 -1.65
CA ASP A 30 -5.70 -16.76 -0.31
C ASP A 30 -6.70 -15.77 0.32
N GLN A 31 -7.57 -16.26 1.21
CA GLN A 31 -8.60 -15.45 1.89
C GLN A 31 -8.06 -14.24 2.69
N TRP A 32 -6.81 -14.27 3.12
CA TRP A 32 -6.17 -13.17 3.84
C TRP A 32 -4.82 -12.88 3.20
N PRO A 33 -4.81 -12.22 2.03
CA PRO A 33 -3.59 -12.08 1.25
C PRO A 33 -2.56 -11.16 1.91
N GLY A 34 -2.99 -10.33 2.88
CA GLY A 34 -2.14 -9.44 3.67
C GLY A 34 -1.88 -8.08 3.01
N PHE A 35 -2.75 -7.69 2.07
CA PHE A 35 -2.75 -6.40 1.38
C PHE A 35 -4.17 -6.11 0.84
N ASP A 36 -4.42 -4.87 0.42
CA ASP A 36 -5.74 -4.38 0.03
C ASP A 36 -6.03 -4.46 -1.47
N LEU A 37 -5.05 -4.12 -2.32
CA LEU A 37 -5.21 -4.07 -3.77
C LEU A 37 -4.17 -4.94 -4.47
N LEU A 38 -4.61 -5.65 -5.50
CA LEU A 38 -3.72 -6.30 -6.46
C LEU A 38 -3.72 -5.47 -7.74
N SER A 39 -2.57 -4.93 -8.11
CA SER A 39 -2.36 -4.20 -9.38
C SER A 39 -1.53 -5.05 -10.32
N ARG A 40 -1.99 -5.23 -11.56
CA ARG A 40 -1.30 -5.96 -12.63
C ARG A 40 -1.16 -5.09 -13.86
N ARG A 41 0.08 -4.85 -14.28
CA ARG A 41 0.39 -4.01 -15.42
C ARG A 41 0.57 -4.86 -16.69
N PRO A 42 0.32 -4.29 -17.88
CA PRO A 42 0.57 -4.98 -19.15
C PRO A 42 2.04 -5.39 -19.36
N SER A 43 2.98 -4.71 -18.69
CA SER A 43 4.40 -5.06 -18.67
C SER A 43 4.69 -6.41 -17.99
N GLY A 44 3.74 -6.95 -17.22
CA GLY A 44 3.93 -8.10 -16.35
C GLY A 44 4.25 -7.73 -14.90
N ASP A 45 4.45 -6.44 -14.60
CA ASP A 45 4.69 -5.98 -13.23
C ASP A 45 3.44 -6.15 -12.38
N GLN A 46 3.62 -6.72 -11.19
CA GLN A 46 2.56 -6.92 -10.21
C GLN A 46 2.91 -6.17 -8.91
N ARG A 47 1.92 -5.49 -8.35
CA ARG A 47 2.02 -4.84 -7.04
C ARG A 47 0.91 -5.34 -6.11
N CYS A 48 1.32 -5.80 -4.94
CA CYS A 48 0.47 -6.10 -3.80
C CYS A 48 0.50 -4.87 -2.89
N ILE A 49 -0.60 -4.12 -2.85
CA ILE A 49 -0.63 -2.77 -2.29
C ILE A 49 -1.48 -2.76 -1.03
N GLU A 50 -0.87 -2.35 0.09
CA GLU A 50 -1.57 -2.01 1.33
C GLU A 50 -1.89 -0.52 1.35
N VAL A 51 -3.14 -0.15 1.65
CA VAL A 51 -3.59 1.25 1.54
C VAL A 51 -3.98 1.81 2.90
N LYS A 52 -3.22 2.78 3.40
CA LYS A 52 -3.52 3.49 4.65
C LYS A 52 -4.06 4.89 4.38
N GLY A 53 -5.14 5.26 5.06
CA GLY A 53 -5.75 6.59 4.94
C GLY A 53 -5.63 7.38 6.24
N ARG A 54 -5.29 8.67 6.14
CA ARG A 54 -5.26 9.60 7.29
C ARG A 54 -5.94 10.92 6.94
N ARG A 55 -6.71 11.45 7.89
CA ARG A 55 -7.41 12.76 7.74
C ARG A 55 -6.46 13.95 7.71
N ALA A 56 -5.29 13.81 8.30
CA ALA A 56 -4.19 14.78 8.34
C ALA A 56 -2.87 14.01 8.26
N VAL A 57 -1.74 14.71 8.15
CA VAL A 57 -0.40 14.09 8.25
C VAL A 57 -0.21 13.45 9.63
N GLY A 58 0.45 12.30 9.67
CA GLY A 58 0.67 11.51 10.87
C GLY A 58 1.21 10.11 10.56
N ASP A 59 1.62 9.41 11.61
CA ASP A 59 2.11 8.03 11.54
C ASP A 59 1.06 7.08 10.95
N VAL A 60 1.52 5.98 10.34
CA VAL A 60 0.66 4.88 9.88
C VAL A 60 1.07 3.57 10.53
N GLU A 61 0.11 2.67 10.68
CA GLU A 61 0.32 1.38 11.32
C GLU A 61 0.09 0.27 10.32
N LEU A 62 1.07 -0.65 10.22
CA LEU A 62 0.90 -1.95 9.59
C LEU A 62 0.62 -2.99 10.68
N LYS A 63 -0.41 -3.80 10.46
CA LYS A 63 -0.70 -4.96 11.30
C LYS A 63 0.35 -6.04 11.10
N ASP A 64 0.45 -6.96 12.06
CA ASP A 64 1.45 -8.04 12.02
C ASP A 64 1.40 -8.88 10.73
N ASN A 65 0.19 -9.19 10.23
CA ASN A 65 0.04 -9.96 8.99
C ASN A 65 0.47 -9.16 7.75
N GLU A 66 0.21 -7.85 7.72
CA GLU A 66 0.62 -6.95 6.64
C GLU A 66 2.15 -6.80 6.63
N TRP A 67 2.75 -6.60 7.81
CA TRP A 67 4.22 -6.52 7.95
C TRP A 67 4.92 -7.83 7.62
N ALA A 68 4.39 -8.97 8.10
CA ALA A 68 4.92 -10.28 7.71
C ALA A 68 4.79 -10.51 6.20
N LYS A 69 3.68 -10.05 5.59
CA LYS A 69 3.50 -10.17 4.15
C LYS A 69 4.44 -9.27 3.36
N SER A 70 4.71 -8.05 3.82
CA SER A 70 5.70 -7.16 3.20
C SER A 70 7.10 -7.76 3.24
N ALA A 71 7.47 -8.40 4.35
CA ALA A 71 8.72 -9.13 4.50
C ALA A 71 8.86 -10.29 3.49
N ASN A 72 7.76 -10.95 3.14
CA ASN A 72 7.74 -12.08 2.20
C ASN A 72 7.71 -11.63 0.73
N LEU A 73 6.96 -10.56 0.42
CA LEU A 73 6.72 -10.12 -0.96
C LEU A 73 7.72 -9.07 -1.47
N ARG A 74 8.44 -8.39 -0.56
CA ARG A 74 9.55 -7.48 -0.89
C ARG A 74 9.16 -6.41 -1.91
N GLU A 75 9.87 -6.34 -3.03
CA GLU A 75 9.67 -5.40 -4.14
C GLU A 75 8.26 -5.45 -4.76
N GLN A 76 7.54 -6.57 -4.58
CA GLN A 76 6.15 -6.67 -5.00
C GLN A 76 5.18 -6.07 -3.97
N TYR A 77 5.61 -5.80 -2.73
CA TYR A 77 4.79 -5.20 -1.69
C TYR A 77 4.97 -3.69 -1.66
N TRP A 78 3.86 -2.98 -1.71
CA TRP A 78 3.83 -1.52 -1.71
C TRP A 78 2.92 -1.02 -0.60
N LEU A 79 3.37 0.04 0.08
CA LEU A 79 2.54 0.78 1.02
C LEU A 79 2.12 2.10 0.38
N TYR A 80 0.82 2.28 0.20
CA TYR A 80 0.22 3.51 -0.32
C TYR A 80 -0.43 4.26 0.83
N VAL A 81 0.07 5.46 1.13
CA VAL A 81 -0.46 6.31 2.19
C VAL A 81 -1.20 7.49 1.58
N VAL A 82 -2.49 7.62 1.88
CA VAL A 82 -3.33 8.74 1.45
C VAL A 82 -3.54 9.69 2.62
N TYR A 83 -2.78 10.78 2.63
CA TYR A 83 -2.93 11.88 3.57
C TYR A 83 -4.03 12.85 3.12
N ASP A 84 -4.54 13.62 4.08
CA ASP A 84 -5.62 14.59 3.88
C ASP A 84 -6.85 13.99 3.19
N CYS A 85 -7.15 12.73 3.49
CA CYS A 85 -8.16 11.93 2.78
C CYS A 85 -9.60 12.42 2.98
N ALA A 86 -9.83 13.32 3.94
CA ALA A 86 -11.12 13.99 4.16
C ALA A 86 -11.22 15.38 3.50
N SER A 87 -10.17 15.81 2.78
CA SER A 87 -10.14 17.07 2.05
C SER A 87 -10.48 16.88 0.57
N ALA A 88 -10.62 18.00 -0.16
CA ALA A 88 -10.77 17.98 -1.61
C ALA A 88 -9.49 17.58 -2.37
N TYR A 89 -8.34 17.59 -1.70
CA TYR A 89 -7.02 17.37 -2.30
C TYR A 89 -6.22 16.31 -1.51
N PRO A 90 -6.63 15.04 -1.56
CA PRO A 90 -5.89 13.97 -0.91
C PRO A 90 -4.50 13.82 -1.54
N ARG A 91 -3.48 13.55 -0.71
CA ARG A 91 -2.09 13.36 -1.16
C ARG A 91 -1.72 11.88 -1.05
N LEU A 92 -1.39 11.26 -2.18
CA LEU A 92 -0.92 9.89 -2.24
C LEU A 92 0.60 9.83 -2.20
N LEU A 93 1.15 9.13 -1.19
CA LEU A 93 2.55 8.71 -1.14
C LEU A 93 2.64 7.20 -1.33
N ARG A 94 3.74 6.74 -1.94
CA ARG A 94 3.94 5.35 -2.35
C ARG A 94 5.33 4.90 -1.93
N VAL A 95 5.39 3.85 -1.14
CA VAL A 95 6.65 3.28 -0.63
C VAL A 95 6.79 1.86 -1.19
N ALA A 96 7.85 1.64 -1.97
CA ALA A 96 8.24 0.33 -2.47
C ALA A 96 9.03 -0.43 -1.41
N ASP A 97 8.79 -1.75 -1.29
CA ASP A 97 9.41 -2.62 -0.26
C ASP A 97 9.50 -1.92 1.11
N PRO A 98 8.34 -1.66 1.76
CA PRO A 98 8.32 -0.96 3.05
C PRO A 98 9.11 -1.70 4.14
N PHE A 99 9.40 -3.00 3.95
CA PHE A 99 10.25 -3.74 4.87
C PHE A 99 11.72 -3.35 4.78
N ALA A 100 12.26 -3.15 3.57
CA ALA A 100 13.63 -2.65 3.39
C ALA A 100 13.75 -1.14 3.67
N THR A 101 12.74 -0.36 3.30
CA THR A 101 12.89 1.10 3.18
C THR A 101 12.52 1.85 4.45
N LEU A 102 11.68 1.28 5.33
CA LEU A 102 11.20 1.98 6.51
C LEU A 102 11.95 1.55 7.77
N LEU A 103 12.53 2.51 8.48
CA LEU A 103 13.04 2.32 9.84
C LEU A 103 11.86 2.22 10.81
N VAL A 104 11.68 1.05 11.42
CA VAL A 104 10.48 0.71 12.19
C VAL A 104 10.76 0.40 13.66
N ARG A 105 9.86 0.83 14.56
CA ARG A 105 9.87 0.50 15.99
C ARG A 105 8.81 -0.57 16.26
N ALA A 106 9.22 -1.74 16.73
CA ALA A 106 8.30 -2.86 17.00
C ALA A 106 7.51 -2.68 18.31
N LYS A 107 6.18 -2.69 18.24
CA LYS A 107 5.26 -2.85 19.39
C LYS A 107 3.93 -3.49 18.91
N GLY A 108 3.84 -4.82 18.87
CA GLY A 108 2.58 -5.56 18.62
C GLY A 108 1.86 -5.18 17.32
N GLY A 109 2.64 -4.94 16.28
CA GLY A 109 2.33 -4.11 15.13
C GLY A 109 3.53 -3.21 14.83
N VAL A 110 3.57 -2.65 13.63
CA VAL A 110 4.67 -1.77 13.20
C VAL A 110 4.13 -0.38 12.92
N VAL A 111 4.58 0.59 13.73
CA VAL A 111 4.29 2.02 13.53
C VAL A 111 5.40 2.62 12.68
N ILE A 112 4.99 3.24 11.58
CA ILE A 112 5.86 3.94 10.64
C ILE A 112 5.68 5.44 10.87
N ALA A 113 6.78 6.10 11.22
CA ALA A 113 6.80 7.55 11.38
C ALA A 113 6.53 8.25 10.04
N GLU A 114 5.78 9.35 10.07
CA GLU A 114 5.50 10.13 8.85
C GLU A 114 6.77 10.54 8.09
N SER A 115 7.84 10.90 8.82
CA SER A 115 9.13 11.29 8.21
C SER A 115 9.71 10.15 7.38
N SER A 116 9.64 8.91 7.87
CA SER A 116 10.10 7.72 7.14
C SER A 116 9.29 7.50 5.86
N VAL A 117 7.99 7.80 5.87
CA VAL A 117 7.15 7.72 4.66
C VAL A 117 7.59 8.76 3.64
N PHE A 118 7.78 10.02 4.06
CA PHE A 118 8.21 11.08 3.15
C PHE A 118 9.60 10.84 2.57
N GLU A 119 10.55 10.33 3.37
CA GLU A 119 11.90 10.02 2.92
C GLU A 119 11.95 8.84 1.94
N ALA A 120 11.09 7.84 2.12
CA ALA A 120 11.07 6.63 1.29
C ALA A 120 10.11 6.71 0.09
N ALA A 121 9.23 7.72 0.02
CA ALA A 121 8.25 7.82 -1.03
C ALA A 121 8.90 8.07 -2.39
N GLU A 122 8.47 7.34 -3.42
CA GLU A 122 8.88 7.64 -4.79
C GLU A 122 8.35 9.01 -5.24
N GLU A 123 9.19 9.79 -5.90
CA GLU A 123 8.77 11.02 -6.57
C GLU A 123 7.64 10.72 -7.57
N LEU A 124 6.61 11.56 -7.58
CA LEU A 124 5.58 11.52 -8.61
C LEU A 124 6.21 12.04 -9.90
N ASN A 125 6.62 11.14 -10.79
CA ASN A 125 6.93 11.55 -12.16
C ASN A 125 5.63 12.07 -12.82
N PRO A 126 5.66 13.29 -13.40
CA PRO A 126 4.49 13.94 -14.00
C PRO A 126 3.98 13.23 -15.26
#